data_AF-A0A955BXT0-F1
#
_entry.id   AF-A0A955BXT0-F1
#
_cell.length_a   1.000
_cell.length_b   1.000
_cell.length_c   1.000
_cell.angle_alpha   90.00
_cell.angle_beta   90.00
_cell.angle_gamma   90.00
#
_symmetry.space_group_name_H-M   'P 1'
#
loop_
_entity.id
_entity.type
_entity.pdbx_description
1 polymer ?
#
loop_
_entity_poly.entity_id
_entity_poly.type
_entity_poly.pdbx_seq_one_letter_code
_entity_poly.pdbx_strand_id
1 'polypeptide(L)'
;LHRDIKPANVLVNQYGRPMLADFNISFRTVQEGGVAETAFGGTLAFMAPEHLDAFDPGSSVTPREVNEQSDIYSLGIVIYELLTGHSPFPAPPPEENRVELIRALAETRRTAAPPLDDDPPSARKTLLRTIAWSLSPSKYARPKSAAQFAAALDGCQDLRSAEREIPPPSWFARSAWRPPFAWMVLLAVLPQAVGSAVNIAYNLTEIVDYLTEAQKEMFLYRLVPIYNAIVYPLLISVWLAAAAPVNRMWKRLHSSQVVPEFDVALARRRALNLPYWMLGIAAAGWLPGGLIFPVLLDYLLPDPLPLKFYLHFLASFALSGLIAVAYSFCGQQFIALRVLYPRMWSDPTNFRRIARRELASTPLRLWLINFLSTAIPLVAIALLLLPLVWLYVTQGVTEHVVQIAVVALIVALVLLGLLGREVTTISTSLMARTYAILIRSQS
;
A
#
# COMPACT_ATOMS: atom_id res chain seq x y z
N LEU A 1 13.98 -20.30 32.36
CA LEU A 1 12.74 -19.83 33.02
C LEU A 1 13.15 -18.87 34.13
N HIS A 2 12.67 -17.64 34.09
CA HIS A 2 13.01 -16.56 35.01
C HIS A 2 11.92 -16.32 36.05
N ARG A 3 10.63 -16.36 35.65
CA ARG A 3 9.43 -16.17 36.49
C ARG A 3 9.30 -14.80 37.18
N ASP A 4 10.16 -13.86 36.87
CA ASP A 4 10.15 -12.53 37.52
C ASP A 4 10.71 -11.46 36.58
N ILE A 5 10.29 -11.48 35.31
CA ILE A 5 10.70 -10.44 34.35
C ILE A 5 9.86 -9.20 34.62
N LYS A 6 10.53 -8.13 35.06
CA LYS A 6 9.97 -6.81 35.36
C LYS A 6 11.04 -5.74 35.23
N PRO A 7 10.70 -4.44 35.12
CA PRO A 7 11.68 -3.37 34.93
C PRO A 7 12.77 -3.34 36.02
N ALA A 8 12.42 -3.61 37.27
CA ALA A 8 13.37 -3.66 38.39
C ALA A 8 14.47 -4.73 38.24
N ASN A 9 14.23 -5.78 37.44
CA ASN A 9 15.16 -6.88 37.21
C ASN A 9 15.91 -6.74 35.87
N VAL A 10 15.72 -5.64 35.14
CA VAL A 10 16.45 -5.30 33.91
C VAL A 10 17.40 -4.15 34.21
N LEU A 11 18.66 -4.50 34.48
CA LEU A 11 19.72 -3.54 34.76
C LEU A 11 20.31 -3.00 33.46
N VAL A 12 20.79 -1.76 33.45
CA VAL A 12 21.50 -1.19 32.29
C VAL A 12 22.93 -0.88 32.71
N ASN A 13 23.90 -1.47 32.02
CA ASN A 13 25.30 -1.22 32.31
C ASN A 13 25.78 0.13 31.75
N GLN A 14 27.03 0.50 32.03
CA GLN A 14 27.64 1.77 31.59
C GLN A 14 27.69 1.97 30.06
N TYR A 15 27.47 0.92 29.27
CA TYR A 15 27.43 0.96 27.81
C TYR A 15 26.00 1.02 27.24
N GLY A 16 24.99 1.20 28.09
CA GLY A 16 23.59 1.20 27.68
C GLY A 16 23.07 -0.18 27.30
N ARG A 17 23.76 -1.27 27.66
CA ARG A 17 23.30 -2.64 27.36
C ARG A 17 22.42 -3.16 28.50
N PRO A 18 21.20 -3.66 28.20
CA PRO A 18 20.35 -4.29 29.20
C PRO A 18 20.93 -5.63 29.64
N MET A 19 20.82 -5.93 30.94
CA MET A 19 21.26 -7.14 31.60
C MET A 19 20.13 -7.64 32.51
N LEU A 20 19.85 -8.94 32.45
CA LEU A 20 18.81 -9.54 33.28
C LEU A 20 19.41 -10.00 34.63
N ALA A 21 18.75 -9.65 35.73
CA ALA A 21 19.16 -9.98 37.10
C ALA A 21 18.03 -10.74 37.84
N ASP A 22 18.34 -11.31 39.00
CA ASP A 22 17.36 -11.93 39.92
C ASP A 22 16.50 -13.04 39.30
N PHE A 23 17.17 -14.04 38.73
CA PHE A 23 16.51 -15.28 38.31
C PHE A 23 15.84 -15.93 39.52
N ASN A 24 14.51 -16.04 39.50
CA ASN A 24 13.77 -16.59 40.62
C ASN A 24 13.85 -18.13 40.63
N ILE A 25 14.95 -18.64 41.17
CA ILE A 25 15.26 -20.08 41.30
C ILE A 25 14.37 -20.73 42.39
N SER A 26 13.80 -19.93 43.29
CA SER A 26 12.95 -20.39 44.38
C SER A 26 11.47 -20.13 44.10
N PHE A 27 10.86 -20.93 43.23
CA PHE A 27 9.39 -21.05 43.19
C PHE A 27 8.94 -21.84 44.43
N ARG A 28 9.16 -21.27 45.61
CA ARG A 28 8.68 -21.82 46.86
C ARG A 28 7.21 -21.42 46.99
N THR A 29 6.38 -22.44 47.09
CA THR A 29 4.98 -22.39 47.52
C THR A 29 4.82 -21.30 48.58
N VAL A 30 3.83 -20.44 48.38
CA VAL A 30 3.37 -19.42 49.33
C VAL A 30 3.33 -20.05 50.71
N GLN A 31 4.37 -19.81 51.51
CA GLN A 31 4.38 -20.18 52.91
C GLN A 31 3.74 -18.98 53.63
N GLU A 32 2.72 -19.26 54.43
CA GLU A 32 2.03 -18.28 55.25
C GLU A 32 3.06 -17.53 56.11
N GLY A 33 3.24 -16.24 55.83
CA GLY A 33 4.04 -15.34 56.65
C GLY A 33 5.16 -14.61 55.90
N GLY A 34 4.90 -13.34 55.58
CA GLY A 34 5.95 -12.32 55.49
C GLY A 34 6.67 -12.16 54.14
N VAL A 35 5.96 -11.70 53.11
CA VAL A 35 6.58 -10.91 52.03
C VAL A 35 5.76 -9.64 51.87
N ALA A 36 6.41 -8.48 51.90
CA ALA A 36 5.78 -7.16 51.88
C ALA A 36 4.76 -7.03 50.73
N GLU A 37 3.50 -6.72 51.08
CA GLU A 37 2.35 -6.66 50.16
C GLU A 37 2.59 -5.75 48.94
N THR A 38 3.39 -4.69 49.08
CA THR A 38 3.73 -3.75 48.00
C THR A 38 4.71 -4.31 46.97
N ALA A 39 5.65 -5.18 47.37
CA ALA A 39 6.59 -5.82 46.44
C ALA A 39 5.94 -6.94 45.63
N PHE A 40 4.94 -7.61 46.21
CA PHE A 40 4.18 -8.67 45.54
C PHE A 40 3.21 -8.09 44.51
N GLY A 41 2.50 -7.01 44.83
CA GLY A 41 1.62 -6.30 43.89
C GLY A 41 2.33 -5.82 42.62
N GLY A 42 3.53 -5.24 42.76
CA GLY A 42 4.35 -4.80 41.62
C GLY A 42 4.84 -5.95 40.73
N THR A 43 4.94 -7.17 41.27
CA THR A 43 5.35 -8.36 40.51
C THR A 43 4.17 -9.02 39.80
N LEU A 44 3.00 -9.07 40.44
CA LEU A 44 1.76 -9.59 39.86
C LEU A 44 1.37 -8.87 38.56
N ALA A 45 1.71 -7.57 38.45
CA ALA A 45 1.43 -6.71 37.29
C ALA A 45 2.06 -7.21 35.97
N PHE A 46 3.14 -8.00 36.03
CA PHE A 46 3.85 -8.51 34.85
C PHE A 46 3.53 -9.97 34.53
N MET A 47 2.84 -10.70 35.40
CA MET A 47 2.63 -12.15 35.25
C MET A 47 1.69 -12.51 34.09
N ALA A 48 1.89 -13.67 33.47
CA ALA A 48 0.93 -14.24 32.53
C ALA A 48 -0.33 -14.77 33.24
N PRO A 49 -1.48 -14.96 32.55
CA PRO A 49 -2.68 -15.58 33.12
C PRO A 49 -2.41 -16.92 33.82
N GLU A 50 -1.71 -17.84 33.17
CA GLU A 50 -1.39 -19.15 33.74
C GLU A 50 -0.41 -19.07 34.92
N HIS A 51 0.37 -17.99 34.99
CA HIS A 51 1.30 -17.75 36.09
C HIS A 51 0.54 -17.23 37.32
N LEU A 52 -0.43 -16.34 37.13
CA LEU A 52 -1.37 -15.95 38.18
C LEU A 52 -2.19 -17.14 38.69
N ASP A 53 -2.71 -17.95 37.78
CA ASP A 53 -3.52 -19.12 38.13
C ASP A 53 -2.74 -20.10 39.03
N ALA A 54 -1.44 -20.24 38.83
CA ALA A 54 -0.59 -21.09 39.68
C ALA A 54 -0.44 -20.57 41.13
N PHE A 55 -0.85 -19.33 41.41
CA PHE A 55 -0.91 -18.74 42.75
C PHE A 55 -2.33 -18.74 43.35
N ASP A 56 -3.38 -19.09 42.59
CA ASP A 56 -4.75 -19.24 43.10
C ASP A 56 -4.95 -20.64 43.68
N PRO A 57 -5.20 -20.78 45.01
CA PRO A 57 -5.44 -22.08 45.63
C PRO A 57 -6.64 -22.85 45.06
N GLY A 58 -7.58 -22.16 44.43
CA GLY A 58 -8.76 -22.75 43.78
C GLY A 58 -8.55 -23.16 42.33
N SER A 59 -7.37 -22.88 41.75
CA SER A 59 -7.05 -23.21 40.37
C SER A 59 -6.51 -24.63 40.22
N SER A 60 -6.79 -25.28 39.09
CA SER A 60 -6.19 -26.56 38.72
C SER A 60 -4.80 -26.42 38.09
N VAL A 61 -4.38 -25.20 37.75
CA VAL A 61 -3.10 -24.91 37.08
C VAL A 61 -1.96 -25.06 38.09
N THR A 62 -1.01 -25.94 37.78
CA THR A 62 0.14 -26.16 38.67
C THR A 62 1.33 -25.25 38.34
N PRO A 63 2.25 -25.00 39.28
CA PRO A 63 3.53 -24.31 39.01
C PRO A 63 4.37 -24.89 37.86
N ARG A 64 4.15 -26.16 37.50
CA ARG A 64 4.83 -26.83 36.38
C ARG A 64 4.32 -26.39 35.01
N GLU A 65 3.13 -25.78 34.96
CA GLU A 65 2.53 -25.27 33.74
C GLU A 65 3.03 -23.87 33.36
N VAL A 66 3.66 -23.17 34.30
CA VAL A 66 4.38 -21.91 34.08
C VAL A 66 5.71 -22.22 33.41
N ASN A 67 5.87 -21.74 32.19
CA ASN A 67 6.98 -22.08 31.32
C ASN A 67 7.53 -20.82 30.61
N GLU A 68 8.44 -21.02 29.65
CA GLU A 68 9.10 -19.93 28.93
C GLU A 68 8.12 -18.96 28.22
N GLN A 69 6.92 -19.42 27.85
CA GLN A 69 5.90 -18.55 27.27
C GLN A 69 5.31 -17.56 28.30
N SER A 70 5.40 -17.85 29.61
CA SER A 70 5.06 -16.92 30.68
C SER A 70 6.12 -15.82 30.85
N ASP A 71 7.40 -16.16 30.67
CA ASP A 71 8.49 -15.16 30.64
C ASP A 71 8.34 -14.22 29.42
N ILE A 72 8.03 -14.78 28.24
CA ILE A 72 7.80 -14.00 27.01
C ILE A 72 6.64 -13.01 27.19
N TYR A 73 5.56 -13.43 27.85
CA TYR A 73 4.43 -12.55 28.18
C TYR A 73 4.87 -11.39 29.08
N SER A 74 5.62 -11.70 30.14
CA SER A 74 6.12 -10.71 31.09
C SER A 74 7.04 -9.69 30.41
N LEU A 75 7.94 -10.15 29.53
CA LEU A 75 8.76 -9.29 28.68
C LEU A 75 7.90 -8.43 27.74
N GLY A 76 6.81 -8.99 27.20
CA GLY A 76 5.83 -8.25 26.40
C GLY A 76 5.25 -7.04 27.13
N ILE A 77 4.89 -7.20 28.41
CA ILE A 77 4.39 -6.09 29.25
C ILE A 77 5.50 -5.05 29.44
N VAL A 78 6.72 -5.46 29.78
CA VAL A 78 7.86 -4.54 29.95
C VAL A 78 8.11 -3.72 28.69
N ILE A 79 8.15 -4.35 27.52
CA ILE A 79 8.38 -3.64 26.24
C ILE A 79 7.21 -2.69 25.94
N TYR A 80 5.97 -3.09 26.22
CA TYR A 80 4.81 -2.23 26.02
C TYR A 80 4.88 -0.97 26.90
N GLU A 81 5.20 -1.13 28.18
CA GLU A 81 5.34 0.00 29.11
C GLU A 81 6.50 0.92 28.70
N LEU A 82 7.63 0.37 28.27
CA LEU A 82 8.75 1.17 27.74
C LEU A 82 8.36 1.97 26.50
N LEU A 83 7.49 1.42 25.64
CA LEU A 83 7.08 2.06 24.39
C LEU A 83 5.98 3.13 24.59
N THR A 84 5.11 2.94 25.58
CA THR A 84 3.88 3.74 25.73
C THR A 84 3.82 4.55 27.02
N GLY A 85 4.64 4.22 28.01
CA GLY A 85 4.58 4.78 29.37
C GLY A 85 3.41 4.25 30.21
N HIS A 86 2.60 3.32 29.69
CA HIS A 86 1.38 2.83 30.35
C HIS A 86 1.31 1.31 30.29
N SER A 87 0.60 0.69 31.24
CA SER A 87 0.33 -0.74 31.22
C SER A 87 -0.55 -1.13 30.03
N PRO A 88 -0.32 -2.29 29.37
CA PRO A 88 -1.17 -2.75 28.27
C PRO A 88 -2.61 -3.08 28.67
N PHE A 89 -2.86 -3.28 29.97
CA PHE A 89 -4.15 -3.69 30.50
C PHE A 89 -4.67 -2.67 31.52
N PRO A 90 -5.99 -2.48 31.62
CA PRO A 90 -6.56 -1.67 32.68
C PRO A 90 -6.23 -2.27 34.05
N ALA A 91 -6.04 -1.42 35.05
CA ALA A 91 -5.94 -1.89 36.42
C ALA A 91 -7.29 -2.50 36.85
N PRO A 92 -7.29 -3.67 37.53
CA PRO A 92 -8.51 -4.19 38.14
C PRO A 92 -8.98 -3.23 39.25
N PRO A 93 -10.25 -3.34 39.70
CA PRO A 93 -10.71 -2.65 40.89
C PRO A 93 -9.76 -2.90 42.08
N PRO A 94 -9.65 -1.97 43.05
CA PRO A 94 -8.90 -2.21 44.27
C PRO A 94 -9.50 -3.42 45.01
N GLU A 95 -8.71 -4.47 45.21
CA GLU A 95 -9.12 -5.68 45.93
C GLU A 95 -8.23 -5.82 47.18
N GLU A 96 -8.85 -5.91 48.36
CA GLU A 96 -8.13 -6.15 49.62
C GLU A 96 -7.71 -7.63 49.76
N ASN A 97 -8.49 -8.53 49.14
CA ASN A 97 -8.20 -9.97 49.14
C ASN A 97 -7.25 -10.33 47.99
N ARG A 98 -6.07 -10.86 48.36
CA ARG A 98 -5.03 -11.27 47.40
C ARG A 98 -5.52 -12.30 46.36
N VAL A 99 -6.36 -13.24 46.74
CA VAL A 99 -6.87 -14.28 45.82
C VAL A 99 -7.82 -13.66 44.80
N GLU A 100 -8.66 -12.71 45.24
CA GLU A 100 -9.59 -11.98 44.36
C GLU A 100 -8.82 -11.07 43.39
N LEU A 101 -7.78 -10.39 43.86
CA LEU A 101 -6.87 -9.61 43.00
C LEU A 101 -6.23 -10.48 41.91
N ILE A 102 -5.71 -11.66 42.27
CA ILE A 102 -5.09 -12.60 41.32
C ILE A 102 -6.11 -13.02 40.25
N ARG A 103 -7.33 -13.38 40.66
CA ARG A 103 -8.41 -13.77 39.73
C ARG A 103 -8.81 -12.62 38.82
N ALA A 104 -8.97 -11.41 39.35
CA ALA A 104 -9.32 -10.22 38.57
C ALA A 104 -8.25 -9.86 37.54
N LEU A 105 -6.97 -9.93 37.91
CA LEU A 105 -5.86 -9.72 36.97
C LEU A 105 -5.83 -10.81 35.89
N ALA A 106 -6.04 -12.08 36.26
CA ALA A 106 -6.04 -13.19 35.30
C ALA A 106 -7.18 -13.03 34.30
N GLU A 107 -8.37 -12.65 34.76
CA GLU A 107 -9.52 -12.42 33.92
C GLU A 107 -9.33 -11.22 32.98
N THR A 108 -8.78 -10.11 33.49
CA THR A 108 -8.44 -8.95 32.67
C THR A 108 -7.49 -9.33 31.54
N ARG A 109 -6.46 -10.12 31.83
CA ARG A 109 -5.47 -10.59 30.83
C ARG A 109 -6.04 -11.59 29.82
N ARG A 110 -7.16 -12.24 30.12
CA ARG A 110 -7.87 -13.14 29.19
C ARG A 110 -8.82 -12.40 28.25
N THR A 111 -9.41 -11.30 28.72
CA THR A 111 -10.51 -10.61 28.03
C THR A 111 -10.10 -9.31 27.35
N ALA A 112 -9.12 -8.59 27.90
CA ALA A 112 -8.61 -7.36 27.34
C ALA A 112 -7.48 -7.62 26.34
N ALA A 113 -7.34 -6.70 25.37
CA ALA A 113 -6.24 -6.68 24.41
C ALA A 113 -5.50 -5.34 24.51
N PRO A 114 -4.16 -5.33 24.32
CA PRO A 114 -3.40 -4.09 24.34
C PRO A 114 -3.87 -3.13 23.24
N PRO A 115 -4.02 -1.82 23.53
CA PRO A 115 -4.30 -0.82 22.52
C PRO A 115 -3.23 -0.82 21.41
N LEU A 116 -3.67 -0.77 20.16
CA LEU A 116 -2.83 -0.76 18.95
C LEU A 116 -2.87 0.61 18.25
N ASP A 117 -2.76 1.68 19.05
CA ASP A 117 -2.91 3.06 18.61
C ASP A 117 -1.72 3.51 17.77
N ASP A 118 -1.91 3.51 16.45
CA ASP A 118 -0.98 4.05 15.45
C ASP A 118 -1.71 4.17 14.11
N ASP A 119 -2.24 5.37 13.82
CA ASP A 119 -2.95 5.70 12.58
C ASP A 119 -2.30 6.90 11.86
N PRO A 120 -1.81 6.73 10.61
CA PRO A 120 -1.81 5.49 9.82
C PRO A 120 -0.79 4.45 10.33
N PRO A 121 -0.97 3.16 9.98
CA PRO A 121 -0.02 2.10 10.34
C PRO A 121 1.40 2.46 9.92
N SER A 122 2.32 2.43 10.89
CA SER A 122 3.76 2.59 10.69
C SER A 122 4.51 1.34 11.20
N ALA A 123 5.84 1.37 11.16
CA ALA A 123 6.64 0.35 11.83
C ALA A 123 6.30 0.23 13.34
N ARG A 124 5.82 1.32 13.97
CA ARG A 124 5.36 1.32 15.35
C ARG A 124 4.12 0.44 15.54
N LYS A 125 3.15 0.45 14.60
CA LYS A 125 2.01 -0.47 14.65
C LYS A 125 2.43 -1.92 14.53
N THR A 126 3.38 -2.22 13.64
CA THR A 126 3.93 -3.58 13.52
C THR A 126 4.59 -4.02 14.82
N LEU A 127 5.37 -3.14 15.47
CA LEU A 127 5.95 -3.39 16.79
C LEU A 127 4.87 -3.64 17.85
N LEU A 128 3.82 -2.81 17.92
CA LEU A 128 2.70 -3.01 18.84
C LEU A 128 2.00 -4.36 18.62
N ARG A 129 1.84 -4.79 17.36
CA ARG A 129 1.30 -6.12 17.03
C ARG A 129 2.22 -7.26 17.46
N THR A 130 3.54 -7.11 17.24
CA THR A 130 4.54 -8.08 17.70
C THR A 130 4.51 -8.21 19.22
N ILE A 131 4.40 -7.10 19.95
CA ILE A 131 4.23 -7.10 21.41
C ILE A 131 2.89 -7.76 21.78
N ALA A 132 1.79 -7.39 21.14
CA ALA A 132 0.47 -7.98 21.41
C ALA A 132 0.43 -9.50 21.19
N TRP A 133 1.20 -10.03 20.23
CA TRP A 133 1.36 -11.47 20.03
C TRP A 133 1.95 -12.16 21.25
N SER A 134 2.98 -11.57 21.89
CA SER A 134 3.54 -12.07 23.16
C SER A 134 2.53 -12.00 24.32
N LEU A 135 1.55 -11.10 24.23
CA LEU A 135 0.49 -10.88 25.22
C LEU A 135 -0.78 -11.71 24.97
N SER A 136 -0.74 -12.69 24.06
CA SER A 136 -1.90 -13.55 23.77
C SER A 136 -2.37 -14.29 25.04
N PRO A 137 -3.68 -14.36 25.32
CA PRO A 137 -4.21 -15.04 26.52
C PRO A 137 -3.73 -16.48 26.65
N SER A 138 -3.86 -17.26 25.57
CA SER A 138 -3.36 -18.63 25.49
C SER A 138 -1.84 -18.65 25.28
N LYS A 139 -1.11 -19.31 26.17
CA LYS A 139 0.34 -19.50 26.04
C LYS A 139 0.75 -20.21 24.73
N TYR A 140 -0.13 -21.03 24.15
CA TYR A 140 0.12 -21.71 22.87
C TYR A 140 0.01 -20.80 21.65
N ALA A 141 -0.62 -19.63 21.79
CA ALA A 141 -0.74 -18.64 20.73
C ALA A 141 0.43 -17.63 20.73
N ARG A 142 1.29 -17.64 21.76
CA ARG A 142 2.48 -16.77 21.91
C ARG A 142 3.66 -17.29 21.08
N PRO A 143 4.76 -16.52 20.96
CA PRO A 143 6.01 -17.05 20.40
C PRO A 143 6.44 -18.33 21.11
N LYS A 144 6.87 -19.32 20.33
CA LYS A 144 7.29 -20.62 20.84
C LYS A 144 8.56 -20.51 21.69
N SER A 145 9.41 -19.53 21.43
CA SER A 145 10.65 -19.29 22.18
C SER A 145 11.02 -17.81 22.20
N ALA A 146 11.88 -17.43 23.16
CA ALA A 146 12.43 -16.08 23.23
C ALA A 146 13.22 -15.71 21.96
N ALA A 147 13.91 -16.69 21.35
CA ALA A 147 14.62 -16.48 20.09
C ALA A 147 13.67 -16.13 18.93
N GLN A 148 12.48 -16.75 18.87
CA GLN A 148 11.46 -16.41 17.89
C GLN A 148 10.94 -14.98 18.10
N PHE A 149 10.71 -14.60 19.36
CA PHE A 149 10.26 -13.25 19.68
C PHE A 149 11.32 -12.19 19.37
N ALA A 150 12.59 -12.46 19.71
CA ALA A 150 13.73 -11.59 19.38
C ALA A 150 13.86 -11.37 17.87
N ALA A 151 13.77 -12.43 17.05
CA ALA A 151 13.83 -12.29 15.60
C ALA A 151 12.71 -11.41 15.02
N ALA A 152 11.52 -11.41 15.63
CA ALA A 152 10.44 -10.51 15.23
C ALA A 152 10.71 -9.05 15.66
N LEU A 153 11.30 -8.84 16.84
CA LEU A 153 11.71 -7.51 17.31
C LEU A 153 12.86 -6.92 16.45
N ASP A 154 13.83 -7.74 16.07
CA ASP A 154 14.90 -7.36 15.12
C ASP A 154 14.30 -6.96 13.76
N GLY A 155 13.31 -7.71 13.30
CA GLY A 155 12.52 -7.36 12.11
C GLY A 155 11.84 -5.99 12.24
N CYS A 156 11.23 -5.69 13.39
CA CYS A 156 10.63 -4.38 13.66
C CYS A 156 11.66 -3.25 13.61
N GLN A 157 12.84 -3.47 14.18
CA GLN A 157 13.94 -2.51 14.11
C GLN A 157 14.37 -2.25 12.66
N ASP A 158 14.46 -3.31 11.86
CA ASP A 158 14.75 -3.24 10.43
C ASP A 158 13.72 -2.41 9.66
N LEU A 159 12.44 -2.72 9.89
CA LEU A 159 11.32 -2.02 9.26
C LEU A 159 11.32 -0.53 9.66
N ARG A 160 11.59 -0.23 10.94
CA ARG A 160 11.67 1.14 11.44
C ARG A 160 12.84 1.90 10.83
N SER A 161 13.98 1.24 10.66
CA SER A 161 15.17 1.82 10.04
C SER A 161 14.90 2.16 8.57
N ALA A 162 14.28 1.22 7.84
CA ALA A 162 13.84 1.47 6.47
C ALA A 162 12.83 2.63 6.40
N GLU A 163 11.82 2.68 7.28
CA GLU A 163 10.84 3.75 7.31
C GLU A 163 11.45 5.14 7.54
N ARG A 164 12.48 5.24 8.39
CA ARG A 164 13.21 6.49 8.65
C ARG A 164 14.07 6.93 7.47
N GLU A 165 14.66 5.99 6.75
CA GLU A 165 15.50 6.28 5.58
C GLU A 165 14.67 6.65 4.34
N ILE A 166 13.44 6.12 4.22
CA ILE A 166 12.54 6.44 3.11
C ILE A 166 12.34 7.96 3.04
N PRO A 167 12.51 8.59 1.85
CA PRO A 167 12.34 10.03 1.71
C PRO A 167 11.02 10.49 2.31
N PRO A 168 10.99 11.61 3.05
CA PRO A 168 9.80 12.05 3.76
C PRO A 168 8.62 12.16 2.79
N PRO A 169 7.41 11.82 3.24
CA PRO A 169 6.24 11.87 2.39
C PRO A 169 5.97 13.33 1.98
N SER A 170 5.77 13.57 0.68
CA SER A 170 5.21 14.82 0.19
C SER A 170 3.80 15.02 0.76
N TRP A 171 3.25 16.24 0.66
CA TRP A 171 1.88 16.51 1.08
C TRP A 171 0.89 15.51 0.44
N PHE A 172 1.09 15.20 -0.86
CA PHE A 172 0.33 14.25 -1.63
C PHE A 172 0.43 12.81 -1.08
N ALA A 173 1.64 12.35 -0.77
CA ALA A 173 1.83 11.02 -0.21
C ALA A 173 1.17 10.92 1.19
N ARG A 174 1.23 11.98 2.01
CA ARG A 174 0.56 12.04 3.32
C ARG A 174 -0.96 12.01 3.18
N SER A 175 -1.52 12.77 2.25
CA SER A 175 -2.98 12.78 2.03
C SER A 175 -3.51 11.45 1.54
N ALA A 176 -2.66 10.58 0.97
CA ALA A 176 -3.02 9.24 0.54
C ALA A 176 -2.96 8.18 1.67
N TRP A 177 -2.46 8.51 2.86
CA TRP A 177 -2.32 7.54 3.94
C TRP A 177 -3.66 7.04 4.51
N ARG A 178 -4.71 7.85 4.50
CA ARG A 178 -6.04 7.40 4.98
C ARG A 178 -6.91 6.85 3.85
N PRO A 179 -7.09 7.54 2.71
CA PRO A 179 -7.87 7.04 1.60
C PRO A 179 -6.99 6.74 0.36
N PRO A 180 -6.04 5.78 0.42
CA PRO A 180 -5.16 5.51 -0.71
C PRO A 180 -5.95 5.12 -1.97
N PHE A 181 -7.06 4.41 -1.81
CA PHE A 181 -7.91 3.99 -2.93
C PHE A 181 -8.65 5.15 -3.58
N ALA A 182 -9.01 6.21 -2.84
CA ALA A 182 -9.59 7.41 -3.45
C ALA A 182 -8.55 8.12 -4.33
N TRP A 183 -7.30 8.20 -3.86
CA TRP A 183 -6.19 8.70 -4.67
C TRP A 183 -5.90 7.81 -5.88
N MET A 184 -5.96 6.49 -5.72
CA MET A 184 -5.80 5.58 -6.86
C MET A 184 -6.92 5.75 -7.89
N VAL A 185 -8.17 6.00 -7.48
CA VAL A 185 -9.25 6.35 -8.41
C VAL A 185 -8.95 7.67 -9.11
N LEU A 186 -8.58 8.71 -8.36
CA LEU A 186 -8.25 10.02 -8.94
C LEU A 186 -7.12 9.92 -9.97
N LEU A 187 -6.03 9.23 -9.63
CA LEU A 187 -4.89 9.00 -10.50
C LEU A 187 -5.18 8.02 -11.64
N ALA A 188 -6.26 7.25 -11.55
CA ALA A 188 -6.76 6.43 -12.65
C ALA A 188 -7.64 7.24 -13.60
N VAL A 189 -8.38 8.23 -13.12
CA VAL A 189 -9.33 9.03 -13.92
C VAL A 189 -8.68 10.26 -14.55
N LEU A 190 -7.80 10.96 -13.82
CA LEU A 190 -7.22 12.23 -14.30
C LEU A 190 -6.46 12.06 -15.64
N PRO A 191 -5.57 11.06 -15.82
CA PRO A 191 -4.92 10.84 -17.11
C PRO A 191 -5.90 10.47 -18.23
N GLN A 192 -7.02 9.83 -17.90
CA GLN A 192 -8.07 9.49 -18.88
C GLN A 192 -8.74 10.76 -19.38
N ALA A 193 -9.09 11.66 -18.48
CA ALA A 193 -9.68 12.95 -18.83
C ALA A 193 -8.74 13.78 -19.72
N VAL A 194 -7.44 13.80 -19.41
CA VAL A 194 -6.42 14.45 -20.25
C VAL A 194 -6.35 13.77 -21.62
N GLY A 195 -6.28 12.45 -21.69
CA GLY A 195 -6.33 11.69 -22.94
C GLY A 195 -7.59 11.98 -23.75
N SER A 196 -8.76 12.04 -23.11
CA SER A 196 -10.04 12.40 -23.75
C SER A 196 -10.04 13.81 -24.32
N ALA A 197 -9.53 14.80 -23.58
CA ALA A 197 -9.41 16.15 -24.09
C ALA A 197 -8.52 16.21 -25.34
N VAL A 198 -7.37 15.51 -25.34
CA VAL A 198 -6.48 15.41 -26.50
C VAL A 198 -7.15 14.70 -27.67
N ASN A 199 -7.82 13.57 -27.41
CA ASN A 199 -8.51 12.79 -28.44
C ASN A 199 -9.64 13.59 -29.09
N ILE A 200 -10.46 14.27 -28.30
CA ILE A 200 -11.56 15.11 -28.78
C ILE A 200 -10.99 16.27 -29.61
N ALA A 201 -9.99 16.98 -29.10
CA ALA A 201 -9.36 18.09 -29.82
C ALA A 201 -8.82 17.63 -31.18
N TYR A 202 -8.06 16.54 -31.21
CA TYR A 202 -7.51 15.98 -32.44
C TYR A 202 -8.60 15.51 -33.42
N ASN A 203 -9.61 14.78 -32.92
CA ASN A 203 -10.66 14.24 -33.78
C ASN A 203 -11.50 15.36 -34.38
N LEU A 204 -11.79 16.44 -33.62
CA LEU A 204 -12.53 17.57 -34.14
C LEU A 204 -11.79 18.24 -35.30
N THR A 205 -10.48 18.46 -35.16
CA THR A 205 -9.68 19.17 -36.18
C THR A 205 -9.31 18.31 -37.38
N GLU A 206 -8.99 17.02 -37.19
CA GLU A 206 -8.40 16.18 -38.25
C GLU A 206 -9.38 15.16 -38.85
N ILE A 207 -10.51 14.90 -38.20
CA ILE A 207 -11.47 13.87 -38.62
C ILE A 207 -12.84 14.47 -38.86
N VAL A 208 -13.48 15.00 -37.82
CA VAL A 208 -14.91 15.34 -37.80
C VAL A 208 -15.23 16.41 -38.84
N ASP A 209 -14.43 17.46 -38.99
CA ASP A 209 -14.70 18.53 -39.96
C ASP A 209 -14.72 18.06 -41.42
N TYR A 210 -14.10 16.91 -41.70
CA TYR A 210 -14.01 16.32 -43.04
C TYR A 210 -14.97 15.15 -43.28
N LEU A 211 -15.77 14.75 -42.28
CA LEU A 211 -16.80 13.72 -42.41
C LEU A 211 -18.09 14.30 -43.03
N THR A 212 -18.91 13.44 -43.64
CA THR A 212 -20.29 13.82 -44.03
C THR A 212 -21.16 14.04 -42.79
N GLU A 213 -22.25 14.81 -42.89
CA GLU A 213 -23.14 15.05 -41.75
C GLU A 213 -23.70 13.75 -41.15
N ALA A 214 -24.01 12.75 -41.98
CA ALA A 214 -24.45 11.44 -41.52
C ALA A 214 -23.35 10.69 -40.73
N GLN A 215 -22.10 10.75 -41.20
CA GLN A 215 -20.95 10.17 -40.50
C GLN A 215 -20.67 10.88 -39.17
N LYS A 216 -20.75 12.22 -39.13
CA LYS A 216 -20.61 13.01 -37.89
C LYS A 216 -21.69 12.63 -36.88
N GLU A 217 -22.95 12.56 -37.31
CA GLU A 217 -24.06 12.21 -36.42
C GLU A 217 -23.89 10.80 -35.85
N MET A 218 -23.55 9.84 -36.72
CA MET A 218 -23.29 8.45 -36.32
C MET A 218 -22.13 8.36 -35.32
N PHE A 219 -21.01 9.03 -35.60
CA PHE A 219 -19.82 8.97 -34.75
C PHE A 219 -20.06 9.63 -33.38
N LEU A 220 -20.48 10.90 -33.36
CA LEU A 220 -20.55 11.71 -32.15
C LEU A 220 -21.75 11.38 -31.26
N TYR A 221 -22.91 11.10 -31.86
CA TYR A 221 -24.15 10.96 -31.09
C TYR A 221 -24.60 9.51 -30.91
N ARG A 222 -24.03 8.54 -31.64
CA ARG A 222 -24.37 7.12 -31.48
C ARG A 222 -23.17 6.28 -31.05
N LEU A 223 -22.13 6.18 -31.88
CA LEU A 223 -21.02 5.25 -31.65
C LEU A 223 -20.24 5.60 -30.38
N VAL A 224 -19.79 6.84 -30.21
CA VAL A 224 -19.00 7.25 -29.03
C VAL A 224 -19.81 7.11 -27.73
N PRO A 225 -21.06 7.59 -27.61
CA PRO A 225 -21.88 7.40 -26.42
C PRO A 225 -22.12 5.93 -26.07
N ILE A 226 -22.46 5.09 -27.07
CA ILE A 226 -22.69 3.65 -26.87
C ILE A 226 -21.40 2.96 -26.40
N TYR A 227 -20.28 3.24 -27.06
CA TYR A 227 -18.98 2.69 -26.68
C TYR A 227 -18.65 3.04 -25.22
N ASN A 228 -18.76 4.31 -24.84
CA ASN A 228 -18.46 4.77 -23.49
C ASN A 228 -19.41 4.19 -22.45
N ALA A 229 -20.71 4.07 -22.77
CA ALA A 229 -21.72 3.50 -21.88
C ALA A 229 -21.50 2.00 -21.59
N ILE A 230 -20.83 1.29 -22.48
CA ILE A 230 -20.51 -0.14 -22.31
C ILE A 230 -19.12 -0.29 -21.67
N VAL A 231 -18.11 0.36 -22.24
CA VAL A 231 -16.70 0.11 -21.93
C VAL A 231 -16.33 0.67 -20.56
N TYR A 232 -16.71 1.91 -20.23
CA TYR A 232 -16.28 2.50 -18.96
C TYR A 232 -16.86 1.80 -17.73
N PRO A 233 -18.17 1.48 -17.64
CA PRO A 233 -18.71 0.75 -16.49
C PRO A 233 -18.06 -0.63 -16.32
N LEU A 234 -17.79 -1.34 -17.42
CA LEU A 234 -17.09 -2.62 -17.40
C LEU A 234 -15.68 -2.47 -16.82
N LEU A 235 -14.89 -1.54 -17.36
CA LEU A 235 -13.50 -1.32 -16.94
C LEU A 235 -13.39 -0.82 -15.49
N ILE A 236 -14.29 0.07 -15.06
CA ILE A 236 -14.38 0.53 -13.68
C ILE A 236 -14.71 -0.66 -12.75
N SER A 237 -15.64 -1.52 -13.14
CA SER A 237 -16.01 -2.70 -12.35
C SER A 237 -14.84 -3.68 -12.21
N VAL A 238 -14.07 -3.91 -13.27
CA VAL A 238 -12.86 -4.73 -13.23
C VAL A 238 -11.82 -4.14 -12.28
N TRP A 239 -11.58 -2.82 -12.34
CA TRP A 239 -10.64 -2.15 -11.43
C TRP A 239 -11.09 -2.25 -9.96
N LEU A 240 -12.37 -1.99 -9.69
CA LEU A 240 -12.94 -2.09 -8.35
C LEU A 240 -12.83 -3.52 -7.79
N ALA A 241 -13.09 -4.52 -8.62
CA ALA A 241 -12.94 -5.93 -8.24
C ALA A 241 -11.47 -6.29 -7.90
N ALA A 242 -10.51 -5.78 -8.67
CA ALA A 242 -9.08 -5.98 -8.41
C ALA A 242 -8.62 -5.26 -7.12
N ALA A 243 -9.11 -4.05 -6.86
CA ALA A 243 -8.74 -3.23 -5.71
C ALA A 243 -9.43 -3.64 -4.39
N ALA A 244 -10.65 -4.20 -4.46
CA ALA A 244 -11.47 -4.48 -3.28
C ALA A 244 -10.81 -5.40 -2.23
N PRO A 245 -10.10 -6.49 -2.58
CA PRO A 245 -9.39 -7.30 -1.58
C PRO A 245 -8.30 -6.53 -0.85
N VAL A 246 -7.58 -5.66 -1.57
CA VAL A 246 -6.51 -4.84 -0.98
C VAL A 246 -7.13 -3.78 -0.06
N ASN A 247 -8.23 -3.15 -0.46
CA ASN A 247 -8.94 -2.16 0.36
C ASN A 247 -9.53 -2.77 1.65
N ARG A 248 -10.11 -3.97 1.55
CA ARG A 248 -10.59 -4.71 2.73
C ARG A 248 -9.46 -5.01 3.69
N MET A 249 -8.31 -5.48 3.18
CA MET A 249 -7.13 -5.72 4.01
C MET A 249 -6.60 -4.43 4.63
N TRP A 250 -6.52 -3.35 3.85
CA TRP A 250 -6.08 -2.04 4.32
C TRP A 250 -6.90 -1.59 5.54
N LYS A 251 -8.23 -1.67 5.46
CA LYS A 251 -9.12 -1.34 6.58
C LYS A 251 -8.90 -2.24 7.80
N ARG A 252 -8.70 -3.55 7.62
CA ARG A 252 -8.37 -4.48 8.71
C ARG A 252 -7.04 -4.16 9.36
N LEU A 253 -6.04 -3.72 8.60
CA LEU A 253 -4.74 -3.30 9.14
C LEU A 253 -4.82 -1.95 9.88
N HIS A 254 -5.85 -1.14 9.66
CA HIS A 254 -6.10 0.08 10.41
C HIS A 254 -6.80 -0.20 11.74
N SER A 255 -7.56 -1.29 11.85
CA SER A 255 -8.17 -1.72 13.09
C SER A 255 -7.22 -2.53 13.98
N SER A 256 -7.68 -2.83 15.20
CA SER A 256 -7.00 -3.68 16.17
C SER A 256 -7.17 -5.17 15.90
N GLN A 257 -7.77 -5.56 14.78
CA GLN A 257 -7.96 -6.97 14.45
C GLN A 257 -6.62 -7.67 14.23
N VAL A 258 -6.50 -8.87 14.79
CA VAL A 258 -5.42 -9.80 14.43
C VAL A 258 -5.70 -10.33 13.03
N VAL A 259 -4.71 -10.20 12.14
CA VAL A 259 -4.81 -10.64 10.76
C VAL A 259 -3.68 -11.64 10.48
N PRO A 260 -3.98 -12.83 9.91
CA PRO A 260 -2.95 -13.79 9.53
C PRO A 260 -1.97 -13.19 8.51
N GLU A 261 -0.66 -13.40 8.71
CA GLU A 261 0.38 -12.89 7.79
C GLU A 261 0.16 -13.41 6.35
N PHE A 262 -0.36 -14.63 6.18
CA PHE A 262 -0.68 -15.16 4.85
C PHE A 262 -1.63 -14.25 4.06
N ASP A 263 -2.69 -13.76 4.71
CA ASP A 263 -3.66 -12.87 4.08
C ASP A 263 -3.04 -11.51 3.77
N VAL A 264 -2.20 -10.99 4.68
CA VAL A 264 -1.50 -9.71 4.51
C VAL A 264 -0.51 -9.79 3.36
N ALA A 265 0.27 -10.89 3.27
CA ALA A 265 1.20 -11.14 2.18
C ALA A 265 0.48 -11.25 0.82
N LEU A 266 -0.66 -11.95 0.77
CA LEU A 266 -1.47 -12.04 -0.44
C LEU A 266 -1.98 -10.66 -0.87
N ALA A 267 -2.51 -9.87 0.07
CA ALA A 267 -2.99 -8.52 -0.20
C ALA A 267 -1.86 -7.57 -0.63
N ARG A 268 -0.67 -7.69 -0.02
CA ARG A 268 0.53 -6.90 -0.35
C ARG A 268 1.00 -7.19 -1.78
N ARG A 269 1.04 -8.46 -2.19
CA ARG A 269 1.33 -8.84 -3.58
C ARG A 269 0.27 -8.33 -4.56
N ARG A 270 -1.02 -8.41 -4.19
CA ARG A 270 -2.10 -7.83 -5.01
C ARG A 270 -1.96 -6.32 -5.14
N ALA A 271 -1.60 -5.60 -4.08
CA ALA A 271 -1.34 -4.16 -4.11
C ALA A 271 -0.24 -3.81 -5.11
N LEU A 272 0.84 -4.59 -5.13
CA LEU A 272 1.92 -4.43 -6.12
C LEU A 272 1.49 -4.77 -7.55
N ASN A 273 0.40 -5.51 -7.77
CA ASN A 273 -0.09 -5.84 -9.11
C ASN A 273 -1.17 -4.89 -9.62
N LEU A 274 -1.76 -4.04 -8.78
CA LEU A 274 -2.74 -3.02 -9.19
C LEU A 274 -2.24 -2.10 -10.33
N PRO A 275 -0.96 -1.69 -10.37
CA PRO A 275 -0.44 -0.94 -11.51
C PRO A 275 -0.59 -1.70 -12.84
N TYR A 276 -0.31 -3.00 -12.90
CA TYR A 276 -0.48 -3.78 -14.12
C TYR A 276 -1.94 -3.94 -14.54
N TRP A 277 -2.85 -4.10 -13.58
CA TRP A 277 -4.29 -4.05 -13.86
C TRP A 277 -4.67 -2.72 -14.51
N MET A 278 -4.20 -1.61 -13.96
CA MET A 278 -4.48 -0.28 -14.53
C MET A 278 -3.88 -0.10 -15.94
N LEU A 279 -2.68 -0.62 -16.18
CA LEU A 279 -2.06 -0.61 -17.51
C LEU A 279 -2.94 -1.34 -18.53
N GLY A 280 -3.41 -2.55 -18.20
CA GLY A 280 -4.30 -3.33 -19.07
C GLY A 280 -5.67 -2.67 -19.26
N ILE A 281 -6.25 -2.13 -18.20
CA ILE A 281 -7.55 -1.45 -18.22
C ILE A 281 -7.49 -0.18 -19.08
N ALA A 282 -6.47 0.66 -18.90
CA ALA A 282 -6.29 1.85 -19.72
C ALA A 282 -6.07 1.47 -21.19
N ALA A 283 -5.23 0.49 -21.48
CA ALA A 283 -5.02 0.04 -22.86
C ALA A 283 -6.31 -0.49 -23.50
N ALA A 284 -7.09 -1.30 -22.77
CA ALA A 284 -8.37 -1.85 -23.24
C ALA A 284 -9.45 -0.79 -23.48
N GLY A 285 -9.44 0.31 -22.73
CA GLY A 285 -10.38 1.42 -22.91
C GLY A 285 -10.06 2.32 -24.09
N TRP A 286 -8.82 2.31 -24.59
CA TRP A 286 -8.36 3.22 -25.64
C TRP A 286 -8.08 2.54 -26.96
N LEU A 287 -7.21 1.52 -26.98
CA LEU A 287 -6.67 0.98 -28.22
C LEU A 287 -7.75 0.40 -29.17
N PRO A 288 -8.81 -0.28 -28.69
CA PRO A 288 -9.85 -0.78 -29.58
C PRO A 288 -10.62 0.32 -30.32
N GLY A 289 -10.81 1.50 -29.71
CA GLY A 289 -11.55 2.59 -30.32
C GLY A 289 -10.97 3.05 -31.66
N GLY A 290 -9.64 3.08 -31.78
CA GLY A 290 -8.94 3.45 -33.02
C GLY A 290 -9.21 2.53 -34.21
N LEU A 291 -9.68 1.30 -33.96
CA LEU A 291 -10.05 0.33 -35.00
C LEU A 291 -11.57 0.21 -35.16
N ILE A 292 -12.30 0.18 -34.04
CA ILE A 292 -13.74 -0.05 -34.02
C ILE A 292 -14.50 1.10 -34.69
N PHE A 293 -14.17 2.35 -34.37
CA PHE A 293 -14.92 3.49 -34.90
C PHE A 293 -14.86 3.62 -36.43
N PRO A 294 -13.68 3.62 -37.09
CA PRO A 294 -13.65 3.75 -38.54
C PRO A 294 -14.30 2.55 -39.25
N VAL A 295 -14.10 1.32 -38.75
CA VAL A 295 -14.73 0.11 -39.32
C VAL A 295 -16.26 0.18 -39.22
N LEU A 296 -16.80 0.61 -38.07
CA LEU A 296 -18.24 0.72 -37.90
C LEU A 296 -18.84 1.84 -38.74
N LEU A 297 -18.16 2.97 -38.91
CA LEU A 297 -18.62 4.04 -39.79
C LEU A 297 -18.71 3.56 -41.24
N ASP A 298 -17.68 2.88 -41.72
CA ASP A 298 -17.59 2.34 -43.08
C ASP A 298 -18.60 1.20 -43.32
N TYR A 299 -18.91 0.41 -42.29
CA TYR A 299 -19.89 -0.67 -42.36
C TYR A 299 -21.35 -0.21 -42.28
N LEU A 300 -21.64 0.81 -41.45
CA LEU A 300 -23.01 1.24 -41.16
C LEU A 300 -23.53 2.31 -42.11
N LEU A 301 -22.66 2.98 -42.87
CA LEU A 301 -23.02 4.08 -43.76
C LEU A 301 -22.62 3.75 -45.21
N PRO A 302 -23.37 4.27 -46.19
CA PRO A 302 -23.14 3.96 -47.60
C PRO A 302 -21.89 4.64 -48.18
N ASP A 303 -21.43 5.74 -47.57
CA ASP A 303 -20.27 6.50 -48.04
C ASP A 303 -18.98 5.90 -47.47
N PRO A 304 -18.09 5.32 -48.32
CA PRO A 304 -16.90 4.64 -47.83
C PRO A 304 -15.93 5.62 -47.19
N LEU A 305 -15.29 5.21 -46.10
CA LEU A 305 -14.35 6.03 -45.36
C LEU A 305 -12.94 5.94 -45.98
N PRO A 306 -12.36 7.05 -46.47
CA PRO A 306 -10.99 7.04 -46.98
C PRO A 306 -9.96 6.51 -45.99
N LEU A 307 -8.94 5.77 -46.48
CA LEU A 307 -7.88 5.17 -45.66
C LEU A 307 -7.20 6.16 -44.70
N LYS A 308 -7.06 7.43 -45.10
CA LYS A 308 -6.50 8.49 -44.24
C LYS A 308 -7.21 8.57 -42.88
N PHE A 309 -8.53 8.40 -42.84
CA PHE A 309 -9.28 8.52 -41.59
C PHE A 309 -9.05 7.33 -40.67
N TYR A 310 -8.88 6.12 -41.21
CA TYR A 310 -8.44 4.96 -40.41
C TYR A 310 -7.10 5.25 -39.71
N LEU A 311 -6.15 5.87 -40.42
CA LEU A 311 -4.86 6.24 -39.85
C LEU A 311 -4.99 7.35 -38.79
N HIS A 312 -5.84 8.36 -39.02
CA HIS A 312 -6.10 9.41 -38.02
C HIS A 312 -6.80 8.86 -36.77
N PHE A 313 -7.77 7.96 -36.91
CA PHE A 313 -8.40 7.27 -35.78
C PHE A 313 -7.37 6.47 -34.98
N LEU A 314 -6.56 5.66 -35.67
CA LEU A 314 -5.50 4.90 -35.02
C LEU A 314 -4.51 5.82 -34.29
N ALA A 315 -4.08 6.90 -34.92
CA ALA A 315 -3.16 7.89 -34.35
C ALA A 315 -3.74 8.55 -33.09
N SER A 316 -4.96 9.08 -33.17
CA SER A 316 -5.62 9.80 -32.10
C SER A 316 -5.84 8.93 -30.86
N PHE A 317 -6.32 7.69 -31.05
CA PHE A 317 -6.55 6.74 -29.96
C PHE A 317 -5.23 6.18 -29.40
N ALA A 318 -4.22 5.95 -30.24
CA ALA A 318 -2.91 5.50 -29.78
C ALA A 318 -2.22 6.57 -28.92
N LEU A 319 -2.22 7.84 -29.35
CA LEU A 319 -1.61 8.95 -28.60
C LEU A 319 -2.31 9.15 -27.25
N SER A 320 -3.63 9.25 -27.28
CA SER A 320 -4.44 9.49 -26.08
C SER A 320 -4.39 8.31 -25.11
N GLY A 321 -4.40 7.09 -25.65
CA GLY A 321 -4.20 5.87 -24.89
C GLY A 321 -2.81 5.79 -24.26
N LEU A 322 -1.76 6.21 -24.96
CA LEU A 322 -0.40 6.21 -24.43
C LEU A 322 -0.27 7.17 -23.24
N ILE A 323 -0.85 8.38 -23.34
CA ILE A 323 -0.93 9.36 -22.24
C ILE A 323 -1.66 8.75 -21.04
N ALA A 324 -2.85 8.20 -21.27
CA ALA A 324 -3.68 7.61 -20.22
C ALA A 324 -2.98 6.44 -19.52
N VAL A 325 -2.37 5.54 -20.29
CA VAL A 325 -1.63 4.37 -19.78
C VAL A 325 -0.42 4.81 -18.97
N ALA A 326 0.45 5.67 -19.51
CA ALA A 326 1.71 6.02 -18.88
C ALA A 326 1.51 6.70 -17.52
N TYR A 327 0.65 7.72 -17.46
CA TYR A 327 0.48 8.51 -16.24
C TYR A 327 -0.42 7.82 -15.21
N SER A 328 -1.42 7.03 -15.64
CA SER A 328 -2.18 6.19 -14.70
C SER A 328 -1.28 5.12 -14.09
N PHE A 329 -0.47 4.44 -14.90
CA PHE A 329 0.47 3.42 -14.44
C PHE A 329 1.47 4.00 -13.43
N CYS A 330 2.03 5.18 -13.72
CA CYS A 330 2.93 5.89 -12.80
C CYS A 330 2.24 6.23 -11.47
N GLY A 331 1.02 6.79 -11.51
CA GLY A 331 0.26 7.13 -10.31
C GLY A 331 -0.07 5.92 -9.44
N GLN A 332 -0.52 4.82 -10.04
CA GLN A 332 -0.78 3.57 -9.31
C GLN A 332 0.49 3.01 -8.68
N GLN A 333 1.60 2.98 -9.42
CA GLN A 333 2.89 2.47 -8.93
C GLN A 333 3.41 3.31 -7.76
N PHE A 334 3.21 4.63 -7.81
CA PHE A 334 3.56 5.53 -6.72
C PHE A 334 2.78 5.19 -5.44
N ILE A 335 1.45 5.08 -5.49
CA ILE A 335 0.65 4.73 -4.31
C ILE A 335 1.01 3.34 -3.79
N ALA A 336 1.17 2.36 -4.69
CA ALA A 336 1.55 1.00 -4.32
C ALA A 336 2.87 0.97 -3.54
N LEU A 337 3.91 1.67 -4.01
CA LEU A 337 5.25 1.59 -3.43
C LEU A 337 5.50 2.57 -2.27
N ARG A 338 4.93 3.78 -2.33
CA ARG A 338 5.20 4.86 -1.35
C ARG A 338 4.20 4.89 -0.19
N VAL A 339 2.99 4.35 -0.40
CA VAL A 339 1.90 4.42 0.58
C VAL A 339 1.57 3.04 1.12
N LEU A 340 1.14 2.12 0.23
CA LEU A 340 0.61 0.82 0.64
C LEU A 340 1.71 -0.13 1.13
N TYR A 341 2.67 -0.46 0.27
CA TYR A 341 3.65 -1.52 0.53
C TYR A 341 4.42 -1.37 1.87
N PRO A 342 4.95 -0.19 2.23
CA PRO A 342 5.68 -0.01 3.49
C PRO A 342 4.80 -0.17 4.75
N ARG A 343 3.47 -0.10 4.61
CA ARG A 343 2.49 -0.14 5.71
C ARG A 343 1.72 -1.45 5.79
N MET A 344 1.98 -2.39 4.88
CA MET A 344 1.35 -3.70 4.82
C MET A 344 2.24 -4.80 5.41
N TRP A 345 2.75 -4.58 6.64
CA TRP A 345 3.58 -5.53 7.37
C TRP A 345 2.95 -5.88 8.72
N SER A 346 2.58 -7.15 8.88
CA SER A 346 2.17 -7.72 10.17
C SER A 346 3.29 -8.55 10.79
N ASP A 347 3.99 -9.35 9.98
CA ASP A 347 5.18 -10.09 10.39
C ASP A 347 6.44 -9.44 9.76
N PRO A 348 7.32 -8.84 10.57
CA PRO A 348 8.54 -8.25 10.09
C PRO A 348 9.72 -9.24 10.03
N THR A 349 9.51 -10.50 10.47
CA THR A 349 10.56 -11.53 10.52
C THR A 349 10.99 -11.85 9.08
N ASN A 350 12.19 -11.41 8.69
CA ASN A 350 12.72 -11.45 7.31
C ASN A 350 12.17 -10.40 6.34
N PHE A 351 11.69 -9.25 6.83
CA PHE A 351 11.24 -8.10 6.03
C PHE A 351 12.10 -7.87 4.77
N ARG A 352 13.42 -7.74 4.92
CA ARG A 352 14.37 -7.48 3.81
C ARG A 352 14.34 -8.54 2.72
N ARG A 353 14.34 -9.81 3.13
CA ARG A 353 14.35 -10.96 2.21
C ARG A 353 13.04 -11.04 1.43
N ILE A 354 11.91 -10.84 2.12
CA ILE A 354 10.58 -10.83 1.49
C ILE A 354 10.47 -9.64 0.53
N ALA A 355 10.93 -8.47 0.94
CA ALA A 355 10.93 -7.26 0.10
C ALA A 355 11.71 -7.44 -1.19
N ARG A 356 12.91 -8.04 -1.14
CA ARG A 356 13.70 -8.36 -2.36
C ARG A 356 12.91 -9.22 -3.35
N ARG A 357 12.21 -10.25 -2.85
CA ARG A 357 11.44 -11.16 -3.69
C ARG A 357 10.20 -10.49 -4.29
N GLU A 358 9.43 -9.78 -3.47
CA GLU A 358 8.17 -9.16 -3.90
C GLU A 358 8.40 -7.94 -4.80
N LEU A 359 9.48 -7.19 -4.59
CA LEU A 359 9.82 -6.00 -5.36
C LEU A 359 10.76 -6.28 -6.54
N ALA A 360 11.08 -7.54 -6.85
CA ALA A 360 12.04 -7.91 -7.90
C ALA A 360 11.71 -7.31 -9.28
N SER A 361 10.42 -7.13 -9.60
CA SER A 361 9.97 -6.54 -10.87
C SER A 361 9.97 -5.00 -10.89
N THR A 362 10.22 -4.34 -9.76
CA THR A 362 10.14 -2.88 -9.65
C THR A 362 11.07 -2.13 -10.61
N PRO A 363 12.35 -2.53 -10.79
CA PRO A 363 13.24 -1.84 -11.74
C PRO A 363 12.69 -1.80 -13.17
N LEU A 364 12.15 -2.93 -13.65
CA LEU A 364 11.52 -3.01 -14.97
C LEU A 364 10.32 -2.07 -15.09
N ARG A 365 9.50 -1.95 -14.03
CA ARG A 365 8.34 -1.05 -14.02
C ARG A 365 8.76 0.41 -14.08
N LEU A 366 9.78 0.80 -13.30
CA LEU A 366 10.29 2.17 -13.30
C LEU A 366 10.90 2.53 -14.65
N TRP A 367 11.62 1.59 -15.26
CA TRP A 367 12.12 1.74 -16.63
C TRP A 367 10.96 1.93 -17.62
N LEU A 368 9.92 1.09 -17.57
CA LEU A 368 8.76 1.17 -18.45
C LEU A 368 8.04 2.53 -18.32
N ILE A 369 7.84 3.02 -17.09
CA ILE A 369 7.24 4.32 -16.82
C ILE A 369 8.05 5.45 -17.50
N ASN A 370 9.37 5.45 -17.29
CA ASN A 370 10.26 6.46 -17.89
C ASN A 370 10.27 6.36 -19.41
N PHE A 371 10.33 5.15 -19.97
CA PHE A 371 10.27 4.91 -21.40
C PHE A 371 8.96 5.45 -22.02
N LEU A 372 7.80 5.07 -21.47
CA LEU A 372 6.50 5.52 -21.96
C LEU A 372 6.37 7.04 -21.87
N SER A 373 6.75 7.65 -20.75
CA SER A 373 6.68 9.11 -20.58
C SER A 373 7.58 9.89 -21.54
N THR A 374 8.71 9.30 -21.95
CA THR A 374 9.64 9.89 -22.92
C THR A 374 9.17 9.66 -24.36
N ALA A 375 8.49 8.55 -24.63
CA ALA A 375 7.95 8.24 -25.95
C ALA A 375 6.77 9.13 -26.33
N ILE A 376 5.93 9.55 -25.37
CA ILE A 376 4.71 10.35 -25.62
C ILE A 376 4.98 11.60 -26.48
N PRO A 377 5.91 12.52 -26.12
CA PRO A 377 6.18 13.70 -26.95
C PRO A 377 6.62 13.33 -28.38
N LEU A 378 7.45 12.29 -28.53
CA LEU A 378 7.97 11.87 -29.83
C LEU A 378 6.87 11.29 -30.72
N VAL A 379 6.01 10.45 -30.14
CA VAL A 379 4.84 9.89 -30.82
C VAL A 379 3.85 10.99 -31.17
N ALA A 380 3.60 11.95 -30.27
CA ALA A 380 2.74 13.10 -30.55
C ALA A 380 3.25 13.89 -31.76
N ILE A 381 4.54 14.24 -31.77
CA ILE A 381 5.19 14.95 -32.89
C ILE A 381 5.07 14.14 -34.19
N ALA A 382 5.42 12.85 -34.17
CA ALA A 382 5.38 12.01 -35.36
C ALA A 382 3.97 11.92 -35.95
N LEU A 383 2.95 11.70 -35.10
CA LEU A 383 1.56 11.54 -35.53
C LEU A 383 0.92 12.85 -36.02
N LEU A 384 1.40 14.00 -35.55
CA LEU A 384 0.87 15.31 -35.95
C LEU A 384 1.63 15.93 -37.14
N LEU A 385 2.90 15.61 -37.33
CA LEU A 385 3.67 16.10 -38.49
C LEU A 385 3.34 15.36 -39.78
N LEU A 386 2.95 14.07 -39.69
CA LEU A 386 2.63 13.25 -40.87
C LEU A 386 1.50 13.85 -41.74
N PRO A 387 0.35 14.28 -41.17
CA PRO A 387 -0.71 14.94 -41.93
C PRO A 387 -0.29 16.29 -42.51
N LEU A 388 0.47 17.10 -41.76
CA LEU A 388 0.99 18.41 -42.19
C LEU A 388 1.93 18.28 -43.40
N VAL A 389 2.86 17.33 -43.37
CA VAL A 389 3.76 17.04 -44.50
C VAL A 389 2.95 16.56 -45.71
N TRP A 390 1.96 15.71 -45.49
CA TRP A 390 1.09 15.23 -46.56
C TRP A 390 0.31 16.37 -47.23
N LEU A 391 -0.33 17.24 -46.45
CA LEU A 391 -1.08 18.41 -46.95
C LEU A 391 -0.18 19.38 -47.73
N TYR A 392 1.01 19.67 -47.20
CA TYR A 392 2.00 20.53 -47.86
C TYR A 392 2.45 19.94 -49.20
N VAL A 393 2.74 18.64 -49.24
CA VAL A 393 3.24 17.93 -50.44
C VAL A 393 2.15 17.72 -51.49
N THR A 394 0.90 17.44 -51.08
CA THR A 394 -0.15 16.99 -52.01
C THR A 394 -1.11 18.07 -52.46
N GLN A 395 -1.37 19.10 -51.64
CA GLN A 395 -2.41 20.09 -51.96
C GLN A 395 -1.92 21.53 -52.05
N GLY A 396 -0.66 21.82 -51.69
CA GLY A 396 -0.11 23.19 -51.77
C GLY A 396 -0.92 24.22 -50.96
N VAL A 397 -1.69 23.76 -49.98
CA VAL A 397 -2.68 24.57 -49.27
C VAL A 397 -2.00 25.58 -48.34
N THR A 398 -2.35 26.85 -48.54
CA THR A 398 -1.90 28.05 -47.81
C THR A 398 -2.98 28.57 -46.85
N GLU A 399 -3.88 27.73 -46.36
CA GLU A 399 -4.84 28.15 -45.33
C GLU A 399 -4.14 28.32 -43.98
N HIS A 400 -3.70 29.55 -43.72
CA HIS A 400 -2.93 29.93 -42.54
C HIS A 400 -3.62 29.58 -41.20
N VAL A 401 -4.96 29.57 -41.14
CA VAL A 401 -5.70 29.36 -39.89
C VAL A 401 -5.63 27.91 -39.41
N VAL A 402 -5.79 26.94 -40.31
CA VAL A 402 -5.70 25.50 -39.98
C VAL A 402 -4.27 25.14 -39.57
N GLN A 403 -3.27 25.68 -40.27
CA GLN A 403 -1.85 25.49 -39.92
C GLN A 403 -1.53 26.05 -38.52
N ILE A 404 -2.05 27.23 -38.15
CA ILE A 404 -1.83 27.82 -36.82
C ILE A 404 -2.47 26.96 -35.72
N ALA A 405 -3.70 26.46 -35.92
CA ALA A 405 -4.39 25.64 -34.93
C ALA A 405 -3.67 24.29 -34.69
N VAL A 406 -3.23 23.63 -35.76
CA VAL A 406 -2.48 22.36 -35.67
C VAL A 406 -1.12 22.58 -35.01
N VAL A 407 -0.39 23.64 -35.38
CA VAL A 407 0.89 23.99 -34.74
C VAL A 407 0.70 24.31 -33.26
N ALA A 408 -0.35 25.05 -32.89
CA ALA A 408 -0.67 25.33 -31.50
C ALA A 408 -0.98 24.05 -30.71
N LEU A 409 -1.75 23.11 -31.29
CA LEU A 409 -2.02 21.80 -30.69
C LEU A 409 -0.75 20.97 -30.51
N ILE A 410 0.14 20.94 -31.51
CA ILE A 410 1.44 20.27 -31.43
C ILE A 410 2.28 20.85 -30.28
N VAL A 411 2.41 22.18 -30.23
CA VAL A 411 3.19 22.86 -29.19
C VAL A 411 2.60 22.55 -27.80
N ALA A 412 1.27 22.63 -27.65
CA ALA A 412 0.60 22.31 -26.39
C ALA A 412 0.86 20.85 -25.95
N LEU A 413 0.78 19.89 -26.88
CA LEU A 413 1.03 18.47 -26.59
C LEU A 413 2.48 18.17 -26.26
N VAL A 414 3.43 18.82 -26.93
CA VAL A 414 4.85 18.71 -26.62
C VAL A 414 5.12 19.26 -25.22
N LEU A 415 4.61 20.46 -24.91
CA LEU A 415 4.76 21.07 -23.58
C LEU A 415 4.14 20.19 -22.48
N LEU A 416 2.94 19.66 -22.71
CA LEU A 416 2.27 18.75 -21.79
C LEU A 416 3.07 17.46 -21.59
N GLY A 417 3.61 16.89 -22.67
CA GLY A 417 4.43 15.69 -22.61
C GLY A 417 5.77 15.92 -21.88
N LEU A 418 6.41 17.07 -22.07
CA LEU A 418 7.62 17.46 -21.35
C LEU A 418 7.34 17.65 -19.85
N LEU A 419 6.26 18.34 -19.50
CA LEU A 419 5.83 18.50 -18.11
C LEU A 419 5.53 17.13 -17.47
N GLY A 420 4.80 16.28 -18.18
CA GLY A 420 4.49 14.93 -17.71
C GLY A 420 5.75 14.08 -17.52
N ARG A 421 6.76 14.22 -18.38
CA ARG A 421 8.07 13.56 -18.23
C ARG A 421 8.83 14.03 -16.99
N GLU A 422 8.83 15.33 -16.69
CA GLU A 422 9.46 15.87 -15.49
C GLU A 422 8.80 15.32 -14.22
N VAL A 423 7.46 15.38 -14.14
CA VAL A 423 6.69 14.81 -13.02
C VAL A 423 6.99 13.31 -12.87
N THR A 424 7.07 12.59 -13.98
CA THR A 424 7.38 11.16 -13.99
C THR A 424 8.80 10.88 -13.50
N THR A 425 9.77 11.67 -13.90
CA THR A 425 11.19 11.53 -13.51
C THR A 425 11.38 11.78 -12.01
N ILE A 426 10.74 12.81 -11.47
CA ILE A 426 10.74 13.08 -10.02
C ILE A 426 10.10 11.92 -9.27
N SER A 427 8.94 11.45 -9.75
CA SER A 427 8.19 10.36 -9.13
C SER A 427 8.98 9.04 -9.14
N THR A 428 9.60 8.69 -10.27
CA THR A 428 10.38 7.45 -10.42
C THR A 428 11.68 7.50 -9.64
N SER A 429 12.33 8.66 -9.51
CA SER A 429 13.47 8.88 -8.61
C SER A 429 13.11 8.60 -7.15
N LEU A 430 11.97 9.14 -6.66
CA LEU A 430 11.49 8.88 -5.31
C LEU A 430 11.14 7.39 -5.09
N MET A 431 10.50 6.77 -6.08
CA MET A 431 10.18 5.34 -6.06
C MET A 431 11.45 4.48 -6.06
N ALA A 432 12.46 4.81 -6.87
CA ALA A 432 13.74 4.10 -6.94
C ALA A 432 14.50 4.16 -5.61
N ARG A 433 14.55 5.33 -4.96
CA ARG A 433 15.13 5.47 -3.61
C ARG A 433 14.38 4.61 -2.59
N THR A 434 13.05 4.65 -2.61
CA THR A 434 12.21 3.84 -1.72
C THR A 434 12.46 2.34 -1.93
N TYR A 435 12.48 1.90 -3.19
CA TYR A 435 12.81 0.53 -3.55
C TYR A 435 14.17 0.11 -3.00
N ALA A 436 15.23 0.88 -3.30
CA ALA A 436 16.59 0.59 -2.85
C ALA A 436 16.68 0.49 -1.33
N ILE A 437 16.02 1.41 -0.63
CA ILE A 437 15.96 1.40 0.84
C ILE A 437 15.25 0.17 1.33
N LEU A 438 14.10 -0.24 0.78
CA LEU A 438 13.35 -1.42 1.25
C LEU A 438 14.13 -2.73 1.07
N ILE A 439 14.91 -2.87 0.00
CA ILE A 439 15.59 -4.13 -0.34
C ILE A 439 17.03 -4.26 0.18
N ARG A 440 17.60 -3.17 0.72
CA ARG A 440 19.00 -3.09 1.21
C ARG A 440 19.33 -4.28 2.13
N SER A 441 20.51 -4.88 1.98
CA SER A 441 21.03 -5.84 2.95
C SER A 441 21.50 -5.12 4.20
N GLN A 442 21.25 -5.70 5.38
CA GLN A 442 22.05 -5.34 6.55
C GLN A 442 23.51 -5.67 6.22
N SER A 443 24.39 -4.68 6.32
CA SER A 443 25.84 -4.84 6.18
C SER A 443 26.42 -5.53 7.40
#